data_AF-A0A146KDU5-F1
#
_entry.id   AF-A0A146KDU5-F1
#
_cell.length_a   1.000
_cell.length_b   1.000
_cell.length_c   1.000
_cell.angle_alpha   90.00
_cell.angle_beta   90.00
_cell.angle_gamma   90.00
#
_symmetry.space_group_name_H-M   'P 1'
#
loop_
_entity.id
_entity.type
_entity.pdbx_description
1 polymer ?
#
loop_
_entity_poly.entity_id
_entity_poly.type
_entity_poly.pdbx_seq_one_letter_code
_entity_poly.pdbx_strand_id
1 'polypeptide(L)'
;PKQCLCKYVPEILERINKLEQQKQSNSDENDDQLDLLEKNLQERFQQNVNKKQQLEQLAQKLMEEMKLIDQIQPGQKDDAEKQINEQQETIQNMEKLFATATQFFSQMYEQIQPKLEIPELEDREKPTSILTGLENIIKGIGNMVQKLQAQ
;
A
#
# COMPACT_ATOMS: atom_id res chain seq x y z
N PRO A 1 -89.23 -37.10 37.65
CA PRO A 1 -89.36 -36.22 36.46
C PRO A 1 -88.10 -36.25 35.60
N LYS A 2 -88.10 -37.04 34.51
CA LYS A 2 -86.99 -37.05 33.54
C LYS A 2 -87.11 -35.78 32.70
N GLN A 3 -86.19 -34.83 32.87
CA GLN A 3 -86.11 -33.65 32.01
C GLN A 3 -85.79 -34.13 30.58
N CYS A 4 -86.73 -33.93 29.66
CA CYS A 4 -86.49 -34.20 28.24
C CYS A 4 -85.47 -33.18 27.70
N LEU A 5 -84.21 -33.60 27.59
CA LEU A 5 -83.10 -32.87 26.95
C LEU A 5 -83.37 -32.56 25.47
N CYS A 6 -84.44 -33.10 24.88
CA CYS A 6 -84.85 -32.91 23.49
C CYS A 6 -85.03 -31.44 23.07
N LYS A 7 -85.32 -30.52 24.00
CA LYS A 7 -85.42 -29.09 23.68
C LYS A 7 -84.07 -28.42 23.36
N TYR A 8 -82.96 -28.95 23.87
CA TYR A 8 -81.63 -28.36 23.72
C TYR A 8 -80.79 -29.02 22.62
N VAL A 9 -81.26 -30.13 22.06
CA VAL A 9 -80.58 -30.87 20.97
C VAL A 9 -80.25 -29.99 19.76
N PRO A 10 -81.15 -29.10 19.27
CA PRO A 10 -80.83 -28.24 18.13
C PRO A 10 -79.69 -27.25 18.44
N GLU A 11 -79.71 -26.67 19.64
CA GLU A 11 -78.72 -25.69 20.10
C GLU A 11 -77.33 -26.32 20.29
N ILE A 12 -77.29 -27.56 20.81
CA ILE A 12 -76.06 -28.33 20.97
C ILE A 12 -75.47 -28.69 19.60
N LEU A 13 -76.31 -29.13 18.66
CA LEU A 13 -75.87 -29.47 17.30
C LEU A 13 -75.30 -28.26 16.56
N GLU A 14 -75.94 -27.09 16.66
CA GLU A 14 -75.46 -25.86 16.03
C GLU A 14 -74.09 -25.44 16.59
N ARG A 15 -73.88 -25.62 17.90
CA ARG A 15 -72.64 -25.28 18.58
C ARG A 15 -71.50 -26.25 18.22
N ILE A 16 -71.79 -27.53 18.06
CA ILE A 16 -70.84 -28.53 17.55
C ILE A 16 -70.42 -28.17 16.12
N ASN A 17 -71.38 -27.82 15.26
CA ASN A 17 -71.09 -27.46 13.86
C ASN A 17 -70.22 -26.20 13.74
N LYS A 18 -70.46 -25.18 14.59
CA LYS A 18 -69.60 -23.99 14.68
C LYS A 18 -68.17 -24.32 15.15
N LEU A 19 -68.04 -25.21 16.13
CA LEU A 19 -66.74 -25.64 16.64
C LEU A 19 -65.97 -26.45 15.59
N GLU A 20 -66.65 -27.29 14.81
CA GLU A 20 -66.04 -28.05 13.71
C GLU A 20 -65.58 -27.11 12.58
N GLN A 21 -66.41 -26.13 12.18
CA GLN A 21 -66.01 -25.14 11.17
C GLN A 21 -64.80 -24.31 11.63
N GLN A 22 -64.79 -23.82 12.87
CA GLN A 22 -63.64 -23.08 13.41
C GLN A 22 -62.37 -23.93 13.46
N LYS A 23 -62.51 -25.23 13.77
CA LYS A 23 -61.36 -26.14 13.82
C LYS A 23 -60.82 -26.45 12.42
N GLN A 24 -61.71 -26.56 11.43
CA GLN A 24 -61.34 -26.75 10.03
C GLN A 24 -60.62 -25.51 9.49
N SER A 25 -61.20 -24.31 9.67
CA SER A 25 -60.59 -23.06 9.23
C SER A 25 -59.24 -22.80 9.88
N ASN A 26 -59.09 -23.07 11.18
CA ASN A 26 -57.81 -22.95 11.86
C ASN A 26 -56.78 -24.00 11.39
N SER A 27 -57.22 -25.15 10.90
CA SER A 27 -56.32 -26.18 10.34
C SER A 27 -55.83 -25.75 8.96
N ASP A 28 -56.74 -25.28 8.10
CA ASP A 28 -56.44 -24.81 6.75
C ASP A 28 -55.51 -23.59 6.79
N GLU A 29 -55.74 -22.62 7.69
CA GLU A 29 -54.86 -21.45 7.86
C GLU A 29 -53.45 -21.81 8.37
N ASN A 30 -53.32 -22.86 9.19
CA ASN A 30 -52.02 -23.34 9.66
C ASN A 30 -51.26 -24.09 8.56
N ASP A 31 -51.94 -24.89 7.75
CA ASP A 31 -51.33 -25.60 6.62
C ASP A 31 -50.86 -24.61 5.53
N ASP A 32 -51.67 -23.59 5.22
CA ASP A 32 -51.27 -22.52 4.28
C ASP A 32 -50.05 -21.72 4.78
N GLN A 33 -49.97 -21.46 6.10
CA GLN A 33 -48.78 -20.83 6.69
C GLN A 33 -47.55 -21.73 6.63
N LEU A 34 -47.72 -23.04 6.82
CA LEU A 34 -46.64 -24.01 6.76
C LEU A 34 -46.04 -24.09 5.35
N ASP A 35 -46.90 -24.19 4.33
CA ASP A 35 -46.50 -24.22 2.92
C ASP A 35 -45.74 -22.94 2.51
N LEU A 36 -46.19 -21.77 2.99
CA LEU A 36 -45.50 -20.51 2.74
C LEU A 36 -44.12 -20.46 3.40
N LEU A 37 -44.00 -21.00 4.62
CA LEU A 37 -42.74 -21.07 5.36
C LEU A 37 -41.74 -22.03 4.71
N GLU A 38 -42.20 -23.20 4.27
CA GLU A 38 -41.39 -24.18 3.55
C GLU A 38 -40.85 -23.58 2.24
N LYS A 39 -41.70 -22.88 1.49
CA LYS A 39 -41.29 -22.20 0.26
C LYS A 39 -40.24 -21.11 0.52
N ASN A 40 -40.42 -20.30 1.57
CA ASN A 40 -39.44 -19.26 1.95
C ASN A 40 -38.10 -19.88 2.39
N LEU A 41 -38.15 -20.99 3.13
CA LEU A 41 -36.96 -21.74 3.54
C LEU A 41 -36.21 -22.29 2.33
N GLN A 42 -36.92 -22.86 1.36
CA GLN A 42 -36.33 -23.40 0.14
C GLN A 42 -35.67 -22.30 -0.70
N GLU A 43 -36.32 -21.15 -0.86
CA GLU A 43 -35.76 -19.98 -1.55
C GLU A 43 -34.49 -19.46 -0.85
N ARG A 44 -34.51 -19.34 0.48
CA ARG A 44 -33.32 -18.93 1.25
C ARG A 44 -32.19 -19.96 1.16
N PHE A 45 -32.51 -21.25 1.13
CA PHE A 45 -31.51 -22.29 0.96
C PHE A 45 -30.82 -22.17 -0.41
N GLN A 46 -31.61 -21.99 -1.48
CA GLN A 46 -31.10 -21.77 -2.82
C GLN A 46 -30.20 -20.52 -2.89
N GLN A 47 -30.62 -19.41 -2.27
CA GLN A 47 -29.83 -18.19 -2.20
C GLN A 47 -28.51 -18.39 -1.44
N ASN A 48 -28.52 -19.12 -0.34
CA ASN A 48 -27.30 -19.42 0.42
C ASN A 48 -26.33 -20.30 -0.37
N VAL A 49 -26.83 -21.29 -1.12
CA VAL A 49 -25.98 -22.11 -2.00
C VAL A 49 -25.32 -21.26 -3.08
N ASN A 50 -26.07 -20.37 -3.74
CA ASN A 50 -25.53 -19.46 -4.75
C ASN A 50 -24.48 -18.51 -4.15
N LYS A 51 -24.75 -17.91 -2.99
CA LYS A 51 -23.79 -17.05 -2.29
C LYS A 51 -22.51 -17.79 -1.90
N LYS A 52 -22.64 -19.04 -1.44
CA LYS A 52 -21.49 -19.89 -1.13
C LYS A 52 -20.63 -20.13 -2.37
N GLN A 53 -21.23 -20.47 -3.50
CA GLN A 53 -20.48 -20.65 -4.76
C GLN A 53 -19.78 -19.36 -5.21
N GLN A 54 -20.43 -18.21 -5.07
CA GLN A 54 -19.82 -16.91 -5.37
C GLN A 54 -18.63 -16.60 -4.45
N LEU A 55 -18.74 -16.91 -3.15
CA LEU A 55 -17.65 -16.74 -2.19
C LEU A 55 -16.47 -17.67 -2.50
N GLU A 56 -16.73 -18.92 -2.88
CA GLU A 56 -15.68 -19.87 -3.29
C GLU A 56 -14.93 -19.38 -4.54
N GLN A 57 -15.66 -18.87 -5.54
CA GLN A 57 -15.06 -18.27 -6.74
C GLN A 57 -14.24 -17.02 -6.40
N LEU A 58 -14.73 -16.17 -5.51
CA LEU A 58 -14.01 -14.96 -5.08
C LEU A 58 -12.75 -15.31 -4.30
N ALA A 59 -12.82 -16.31 -3.42
CA ALA A 59 -11.67 -16.81 -2.67
C ALA A 59 -10.59 -17.40 -3.59
N GLN A 60 -10.99 -18.11 -4.64
CA GLN A 60 -10.06 -18.61 -5.66
C GLN A 60 -9.35 -17.47 -6.40
N LYS A 61 -10.10 -16.46 -6.85
CA LYS A 61 -9.52 -15.27 -7.50
C LYS A 61 -8.54 -14.52 -6.59
N LEU A 62 -8.91 -14.33 -5.32
CA LEU A 62 -8.04 -13.68 -4.35
C LEU A 62 -6.74 -14.46 -4.13
N MET A 63 -6.81 -15.80 -4.11
CA MET A 63 -5.63 -16.66 -3.98
C MET A 63 -4.73 -16.60 -5.21
N GLU A 64 -5.29 -16.49 -6.41
CA GLU A 64 -4.54 -16.26 -7.65
C GLU A 64 -3.87 -14.89 -7.67
N GLU A 65 -4.58 -13.83 -7.24
CA GLU A 65 -4.00 -12.48 -7.12
C GLU A 65 -2.89 -12.43 -6.07
N MET A 66 -3.06 -13.08 -4.91
CA MET A 66 -1.98 -13.19 -3.92
C MET A 66 -0.75 -13.91 -4.48
N LYS A 67 -0.93 -15.01 -5.23
CA LYS A 67 0.19 -15.68 -5.90
C LYS A 67 0.89 -14.80 -6.93
N LEU A 68 0.14 -13.99 -7.67
CA LEU A 68 0.71 -13.01 -8.60
C LEU A 68 1.53 -11.95 -7.87
N ILE A 69 1.03 -11.43 -6.74
CA ILE A 69 1.74 -10.45 -5.91
C ILE A 69 3.04 -11.06 -5.34
N ASP A 70 2.98 -12.29 -4.82
CA ASP A 70 4.15 -13.02 -4.32
C ASP A 70 5.18 -13.33 -5.41
N GLN A 71 4.75 -13.48 -6.67
CA GLN A 71 5.65 -13.68 -7.82
C GLN A 71 6.29 -12.37 -8.30
N ILE A 72 5.66 -11.22 -8.09
CA ILE A 72 6.17 -9.91 -8.54
C ILE A 72 7.18 -9.33 -7.53
N GLN A 73 7.05 -9.63 -6.24
CA GLN A 73 7.89 -9.04 -5.19
C GLN A 73 9.35 -9.49 -5.06
N PRO A 74 9.77 -10.73 -5.35
CA PRO A 74 11.15 -11.15 -5.09
C PRO A 74 12.16 -10.53 -6.06
N GLY A 75 11.78 -10.28 -7.32
CA GLY A 75 12.71 -9.73 -8.31
C GLY A 75 13.02 -8.24 -8.15
N GLN A 76 12.05 -7.43 -7.69
CA GLN A 76 12.24 -5.98 -7.61
C GLN A 76 13.03 -5.51 -6.39
N LYS A 77 13.07 -6.29 -5.30
CA LYS A 77 13.88 -5.96 -4.12
C LYS A 77 15.37 -6.21 -4.36
N ASP A 78 15.72 -7.35 -4.95
CA ASP A 78 17.11 -7.69 -5.24
C ASP A 78 17.74 -6.71 -6.26
N ASP A 79 17.00 -6.31 -7.29
CA ASP A 79 17.48 -5.30 -8.26
C ASP A 79 17.64 -3.91 -7.63
N ALA A 80 16.73 -3.50 -6.73
CA ALA A 80 16.85 -2.22 -6.04
C ALA A 80 18.01 -2.19 -5.04
N GLU A 81 18.23 -3.24 -4.24
CA GLU A 81 19.38 -3.33 -3.33
C GLU A 81 20.70 -3.35 -4.11
N LYS A 82 20.75 -4.06 -5.25
CA LYS A 82 21.94 -4.09 -6.09
C LYS A 82 22.25 -2.71 -6.68
N GLN A 83 21.24 -2.00 -7.21
CA GLN A 83 21.43 -0.63 -7.71
C GLN A 83 21.87 0.34 -6.62
N ILE A 84 21.34 0.21 -5.40
CA ILE A 84 21.76 1.04 -4.26
C ILE A 84 23.23 0.78 -3.90
N ASN A 85 23.66 -0.48 -3.89
CA ASN A 85 25.06 -0.83 -3.62
C ASN A 85 26.00 -0.31 -4.72
N GLU A 86 25.64 -0.44 -5.99
CA GLU A 86 26.41 0.10 -7.12
C GLU A 86 26.51 1.64 -7.06
N GLN A 87 25.43 2.32 -6.68
CA GLN A 87 25.44 3.77 -6.47
C GLN A 87 26.29 4.18 -5.27
N GLN A 88 26.24 3.44 -4.15
CA GLN A 88 27.12 3.69 -3.00
C GLN A 88 28.59 3.51 -3.36
N GLU A 89 28.94 2.47 -4.11
CA GLU A 89 30.32 2.27 -4.58
C GLU A 89 30.78 3.41 -5.49
N THR A 90 29.90 3.87 -6.39
CA THR A 90 30.17 5.02 -7.25
C THR A 90 30.42 6.30 -6.44
N ILE A 91 29.60 6.56 -5.41
CA ILE A 91 29.78 7.71 -4.53
C ILE A 91 31.10 7.63 -3.79
N GLN A 92 31.45 6.47 -3.21
CA GLN A 92 32.74 6.28 -2.52
C GLN A 92 33.93 6.47 -3.46
N ASN A 93 33.83 6.01 -4.71
CA ASN A 93 34.87 6.20 -5.70
C ASN A 93 35.01 7.68 -6.10
N MET A 94 33.89 8.41 -6.21
CA MET A 94 33.92 9.85 -6.42
C MET A 94 34.54 10.58 -5.22
N GLU A 95 34.19 10.24 -3.99
CA GLU A 95 34.78 10.83 -2.78
C GLU A 95 36.29 10.63 -2.73
N LYS A 96 36.79 9.43 -3.06
CA LYS A 96 38.23 9.15 -3.17
C LYS A 96 38.90 9.98 -4.25
N LEU A 97 38.28 10.09 -5.43
CA LEU A 97 38.78 10.93 -6.53
C LEU A 97 38.85 12.40 -6.12
N PHE A 98 37.80 12.91 -5.46
CA PHE A 98 37.76 14.29 -4.98
C PHE A 98 38.80 14.56 -3.90
N ALA A 99 38.99 13.65 -2.93
CA ALA A 99 40.03 13.78 -1.92
C ALA A 99 41.43 13.81 -2.58
N THR A 100 41.68 12.91 -3.52
CA THR A 100 42.96 12.85 -4.27
C THR A 100 43.20 14.14 -5.07
N ALA A 101 42.18 14.64 -5.76
CA ALA A 101 42.26 15.89 -6.52
C ALA A 101 42.50 17.10 -5.61
N THR A 102 41.86 17.14 -4.45
CA THR A 102 42.02 18.21 -3.45
C THR A 102 43.44 18.21 -2.88
N GLN A 103 43.99 17.03 -2.60
CA GLN A 103 45.37 16.89 -2.15
C GLN A 103 46.36 17.34 -3.22
N PHE A 104 46.18 16.90 -4.47
CA PHE A 104 47.05 17.31 -5.58
C PHE A 104 47.00 18.81 -5.81
N PHE A 105 45.79 19.39 -5.80
CA PHE A 105 45.61 20.84 -5.94
C PHE A 105 46.30 21.60 -4.81
N SER A 106 46.17 21.15 -3.57
CA SER A 106 46.80 21.81 -2.41
C SER A 106 48.32 21.81 -2.53
N GLN A 107 48.92 20.68 -2.92
CA GLN A 107 50.35 20.58 -3.17
C GLN A 107 50.82 21.50 -4.30
N MET A 108 50.05 21.58 -5.38
CA MET A 108 50.34 22.48 -6.50
C MET A 108 50.25 23.95 -6.06
N TYR A 109 49.21 24.30 -5.31
CA TYR A 109 48.97 25.65 -4.80
C TYR A 109 50.12 26.13 -3.91
N GLU A 110 50.61 25.31 -2.98
CA GLU A 110 51.76 25.63 -2.12
C GLU A 110 53.03 25.99 -2.92
N GLN A 111 53.26 25.30 -4.05
CA GLN A 111 54.44 25.55 -4.87
C GLN A 111 54.37 26.86 -5.67
N ILE A 112 53.17 27.27 -6.06
CA ILE A 112 52.96 28.49 -6.86
C ILE A 112 52.67 29.71 -5.98
N GLN A 113 52.16 29.51 -4.77
CA GLN A 113 51.82 30.57 -3.82
C GLN A 113 52.95 31.61 -3.65
N PRO A 114 54.22 31.21 -3.37
CA PRO A 114 55.30 32.17 -3.20
C PRO A 114 55.72 32.86 -4.51
N LYS A 115 55.48 32.23 -5.67
CA LYS A 115 55.86 32.79 -6.98
C LYS A 115 54.89 33.85 -7.46
N LEU A 116 53.62 33.71 -7.09
CA LEU A 116 52.54 34.60 -7.51
C LEU A 116 52.13 35.61 -6.43
N GLU A 117 52.76 35.57 -5.25
CA GLU A 117 52.43 36.43 -4.10
C GLU A 117 50.94 36.34 -3.70
N ILE A 118 50.35 35.14 -3.80
CA ILE A 118 48.93 34.89 -3.52
C ILE A 118 48.70 34.43 -2.07
N PRO A 119 47.53 34.69 -1.47
CA PRO A 119 47.27 34.38 -0.07
C PRO A 119 47.21 32.87 0.21
N GLU A 120 47.43 32.47 1.46
CA GLU A 120 47.24 31.09 1.90
C GLU A 120 45.77 30.67 1.80
N LEU A 121 45.55 29.40 1.49
CA LEU A 121 44.22 28.79 1.48
C LEU A 121 43.76 28.43 2.89
N GLU A 122 42.61 28.97 3.29
CA GLU A 122 41.89 28.54 4.50
C GLU A 122 41.16 27.21 4.23
N ASP A 123 41.26 26.27 5.19
CA ASP A 123 40.65 24.93 5.15
C ASP A 123 40.91 24.14 3.85
N ARG A 124 42.17 23.74 3.67
CA ARG A 124 42.67 22.96 2.51
C ARG A 124 41.99 21.61 2.30
N GLU A 125 41.29 21.10 3.31
CA GLU A 125 40.55 19.84 3.24
C GLU A 125 39.13 20.01 2.67
N LYS A 126 38.64 21.25 2.53
CA LYS A 126 37.30 21.51 1.99
C LYS A 126 37.32 21.57 0.46
N PRO A 127 36.34 20.98 -0.24
CA PRO A 127 36.25 21.05 -1.71
C PRO A 127 36.18 22.49 -2.25
N THR A 128 35.60 23.41 -1.48
CA THR A 128 35.49 24.83 -1.83
C THR A 128 36.85 25.54 -1.89
N SER A 129 37.88 25.00 -1.23
CA SER A 129 39.23 25.58 -1.25
C SER A 129 39.89 25.50 -2.63
N ILE A 130 39.52 24.51 -3.47
CA ILE A 130 40.00 24.44 -4.86
C ILE A 130 39.53 25.64 -5.67
N LEU A 131 38.24 25.99 -5.54
CA LEU A 131 37.65 27.12 -6.28
C LEU A 131 38.26 28.45 -5.84
N THR A 132 38.36 28.67 -4.53
CA THR A 132 39.02 29.86 -3.97
C THR A 132 40.50 29.92 -4.40
N GLY A 133 41.19 28.79 -4.43
CA GLY A 133 42.57 28.72 -4.86
C GLY A 133 42.75 29.08 -6.32
N LEU A 134 41.90 28.55 -7.21
CA LEU A 134 41.92 28.89 -8.63
C LEU A 134 41.69 30.39 -8.85
N GLU A 135 40.75 30.99 -8.11
CA GLU A 135 40.50 32.44 -8.17
C GLU A 135 41.76 33.24 -7.77
N ASN A 136 42.42 32.84 -6.67
CA ASN A 136 43.65 33.48 -6.21
C ASN A 136 44.78 33.37 -7.24
N ILE A 137 44.95 32.19 -7.85
CA ILE A 137 45.95 31.97 -8.91
C ILE A 137 45.71 32.92 -10.09
N ILE A 138 44.47 33.01 -10.58
CA ILE A 138 44.11 33.88 -11.71
C ILE A 138 44.43 35.34 -11.38
N LYS A 139 44.08 35.80 -10.17
CA LYS A 139 44.42 37.15 -9.71
C LYS A 139 45.93 37.38 -9.63
N GLY A 140 46.68 36.43 -9.07
CA GLY A 140 48.14 36.49 -8.98
C GLY A 140 48.82 36.58 -10.34
N ILE A 141 48.39 35.77 -11.31
CA ILE A 141 48.89 35.82 -12.69
C ILE A 141 48.55 37.17 -13.33
N GLY A 142 47.32 37.66 -13.17
CA GLY A 142 46.91 38.97 -13.70
C GLY A 142 47.79 40.11 -13.18
N ASN A 143 48.06 40.13 -11.88
CA ASN A 143 48.94 41.11 -11.25
C ASN A 143 50.39 41.01 -11.75
N MET A 144 50.91 39.79 -11.93
CA MET A 144 52.25 39.57 -12.48
C MET A 144 52.37 40.10 -13.92
N VAL A 145 51.38 39.82 -14.78
CA VAL A 145 51.35 40.31 -16.17
C VAL A 145 51.28 41.83 -16.23
N GLN A 146 50.47 42.46 -15.38
CA GLN A 146 50.42 43.92 -15.28
C GLN A 146 51.76 44.54 -14.84
N LYS A 147 52.43 43.94 -13.85
CA LYS A 147 53.77 44.38 -13.42
C LYS A 147 54.80 44.27 -14.55
N LEU A 148 54.71 43.23 -15.39
CA LEU A 148 55.60 43.05 -16.55
C LEU A 148 55.30 44.00 -17.71
N GLN A 149 54.05 44.44 -17.88
CA GLN A 149 53.66 45.42 -18.90
C GLN A 149 53.93 46.87 -18.48
N ALA A 150 54.09 47.13 -17.18
CA ALA A 150 54.41 48.44 -16.62
C ALA A 150 55.93 48.71 -16.51
N GLN A 151 56.77 47.75 -16.91
CA GLN A 151 58.22 47.89 -17.12
C GLN A 151 58.52 48.07 -18.60
#